data_AF-A0A955PBD7-F1
#
_entry.id   AF-A0A955PBD7-F1
#
_cell.length_a   1.000
_cell.length_b   1.000
_cell.length_c   1.000
_cell.angle_alpha   90.00
_cell.angle_beta   90.00
_cell.angle_gamma   90.00
#
_symmetry.space_group_name_H-M   'P 1'
#
loop_
_entity.id
_entity.type
_entity.pdbx_description
1 polymer ?
#
loop_
_entity_poly.entity_id
_entity_poly.type
_entity_poly.pdbx_seq_one_letter_code
_entity_poly.pdbx_strand_id
1 'polypeptide(L)'
;MKKGVGLFLLAILFVVALFSLQRSSRFYRYELIDLGEVANPRNTGICLNDRGDIFYYSILKGETVQGFFREPDGAIKPFEEVFGQTPVQLTDINNAGRVCGYVIGATATHRAFVWDTTSGFQFVETPPDSHAYIHDINESGELAGAVSSGTDKMKPHFWKSATAKGLPLDASRGWNGYGRRINEMGTVIGGQFNVDNPLNPMTAAFVWSPTEGIVTPEKLDQLGV
;
A
#
# COMPACT_ATOMS: atom_id res chain seq x y z
N MET A 1 69.88 49.45 7.54
CA MET A 1 69.96 48.34 8.51
C MET A 1 68.61 48.26 9.24
N LYS A 2 68.03 47.06 9.34
CA LYS A 2 66.73 46.66 9.93
C LYS A 2 65.47 46.82 9.05
N LYS A 3 64.85 45.66 8.82
CA LYS A 3 63.57 45.36 8.14
C LYS A 3 62.42 45.34 9.17
N GLY A 4 61.24 45.76 8.74
CA GLY A 4 59.91 45.15 9.00
C GLY A 4 59.40 44.93 10.44
N VAL A 5 58.34 45.68 10.79
CA VAL A 5 57.16 45.33 11.62
C VAL A 5 56.08 46.33 11.15
N GLY A 6 54.84 46.06 10.80
CA GLY A 6 53.92 44.93 11.03
C GLY A 6 52.54 45.56 11.24
N LEU A 7 51.79 45.81 10.16
CA LEU A 7 50.41 46.33 10.22
C LEU A 7 49.49 45.13 10.52
N PHE A 8 48.96 45.05 11.73
CA PHE A 8 47.95 44.06 12.13
C PHE A 8 46.78 44.76 12.82
N LEU A 9 45.58 44.27 12.53
CA LEU A 9 44.23 44.71 12.95
C LEU A 9 43.73 45.96 12.20
N LEU A 10 42.63 45.92 11.45
CA LEU A 10 41.38 45.19 11.68
C LEU A 10 40.75 44.79 10.33
N ALA A 11 40.96 43.54 9.94
CA ALA A 11 40.10 42.87 8.97
C ALA A 11 38.79 42.50 9.68
N ILE A 12 37.71 43.24 9.44
CA ILE A 12 36.29 42.81 9.42
C ILE A 12 35.55 43.96 8.70
N LEU A 13 35.65 43.98 7.38
CA LEU A 13 34.77 44.78 6.50
C LEU A 13 34.82 44.17 5.10
N PHE A 14 34.68 42.85 5.06
CA PHE A 14 34.39 42.11 3.84
C PHE A 14 33.38 41.03 4.24
N VAL A 15 32.39 40.79 3.38
CA VAL A 15 31.29 39.81 3.52
C VAL A 15 30.06 40.28 4.31
N VAL A 16 29.61 41.52 4.14
CA VAL A 16 28.19 41.84 4.29
C VAL A 16 27.72 42.49 2.99
N ALA A 17 26.69 41.91 2.38
CA ALA A 17 25.98 42.33 1.17
C ALA A 17 26.42 41.77 -0.20
N LEU A 18 26.89 40.51 -0.27
CA LEU A 18 26.79 39.68 -1.49
C LEU A 18 26.42 38.22 -1.17
N PHE A 19 25.68 37.98 -0.09
CA PHE A 19 24.75 36.86 -0.11
C PHE A 19 23.46 37.39 -0.71
N SER A 20 23.41 37.43 -2.03
CA SER A 20 22.12 37.34 -2.70
C SER A 20 21.41 36.17 -2.05
N LEU A 21 20.29 36.43 -1.38
CA LEU A 21 19.29 35.41 -1.09
C LEU A 21 18.85 34.85 -2.44
N GLN A 22 19.61 33.90 -3.00
CA GLN A 22 19.00 32.88 -3.84
C GLN A 22 18.10 32.12 -2.88
N ARG A 23 16.88 32.64 -2.68
CA ARG A 23 15.75 31.75 -2.48
C ARG A 23 15.78 30.85 -3.70
N SER A 24 16.35 29.67 -3.56
CA SER A 24 16.08 28.58 -4.49
C SER A 24 14.58 28.34 -4.36
N SER A 25 13.79 28.98 -5.21
CA SER A 25 12.47 28.48 -5.52
C SER A 25 12.72 27.08 -6.09
N ARG A 26 12.55 26.05 -5.26
CA ARG A 26 12.41 24.69 -5.77
C ARG A 26 11.15 24.70 -6.62
N PHE A 27 11.33 24.92 -7.91
CA PHE A 27 10.29 24.63 -8.87
C PHE A 27 10.21 23.11 -8.93
N TYR A 28 9.18 22.54 -8.32
CA TYR A 28 8.79 21.18 -8.63
C TYR A 28 8.29 21.21 -10.07
N ARG A 29 9.12 20.72 -11.01
CA ARG A 29 8.62 20.39 -12.34
C ARG A 29 7.79 19.14 -12.15
N TYR A 30 6.48 19.27 -12.34
CA TYR A 30 5.59 18.12 -12.47
C TYR A 30 5.46 17.82 -13.96
N GLU A 31 5.62 16.56 -14.32
CA GLU A 31 5.20 16.05 -15.60
C GLU A 31 3.80 15.49 -15.41
N LEU A 32 2.82 16.01 -16.15
CA LEU A 32 1.49 15.43 -16.18
C LEU A 32 1.53 14.26 -17.17
N ILE A 33 1.50 13.04 -16.64
CA ILE A 33 1.33 11.85 -17.46
C ILE A 33 -0.17 11.60 -17.57
N ASP A 34 -0.72 11.85 -18.75
CA ASP A 34 -2.09 11.44 -19.07
C ASP A 34 -2.14 9.91 -19.14
N LEU A 35 -3.04 9.34 -18.36
CA LEU A 35 -3.27 7.91 -18.23
C LEU A 35 -4.39 7.41 -19.15
N GLY A 36 -4.98 8.30 -19.96
CA GLY A 36 -6.07 8.00 -20.87
C GLY A 36 -7.46 8.19 -20.25
N GLU A 37 -8.47 8.28 -21.10
CA GLU A 37 -9.87 8.43 -20.70
C GLU A 37 -10.59 7.07 -20.66
N VAL A 38 -11.35 6.83 -19.60
CA VAL A 38 -12.29 5.70 -19.51
C VAL A 38 -13.71 6.23 -19.48
N ALA A 39 -14.54 5.77 -20.41
CA ALA A 39 -15.93 6.19 -20.52
C ALA A 39 -16.79 5.56 -19.41
N ASN A 40 -17.56 6.39 -18.70
CA ASN A 40 -18.51 5.99 -17.64
C ASN A 40 -17.89 5.13 -16.50
N PRO A 41 -16.80 5.57 -15.86
CA PRO A 41 -16.20 4.81 -14.77
C PRO A 41 -17.15 4.80 -13.56
N ARG A 42 -17.35 3.62 -12.94
CA ARG A 42 -18.17 3.51 -11.72
C ARG A 42 -17.31 3.34 -10.46
N ASN A 43 -16.33 2.45 -10.53
CA ASN A 43 -15.34 2.24 -9.48
C ASN A 43 -13.96 2.16 -10.15
N THR A 44 -13.10 3.14 -9.87
CA THR A 44 -11.73 3.19 -10.37
C THR A 44 -10.76 2.81 -9.27
N GLY A 45 -9.77 1.99 -9.59
CA GLY A 45 -8.62 1.74 -8.73
C GLY A 45 -7.32 2.04 -9.48
N ILE A 46 -6.34 2.51 -8.72
CA ILE A 46 -4.97 2.69 -9.19
C ILE A 46 -4.03 2.13 -8.13
N CYS A 47 -3.02 1.36 -8.55
CA CYS A 47 -1.89 1.03 -7.70
C CYS A 47 -0.58 1.42 -8.43
N LEU A 48 0.37 1.91 -7.64
CA LEU A 48 1.63 2.50 -8.10
C LEU A 48 2.74 2.08 -7.12
N ASN A 49 3.88 1.65 -7.64
CA ASN A 49 5.10 1.45 -6.84
C ASN A 49 6.18 2.52 -7.15
N ASP A 50 7.29 2.49 -6.42
CA ASP A 50 8.39 3.46 -6.57
C ASP A 50 9.17 3.30 -7.88
N ARG A 51 9.06 2.14 -8.55
CA ARG A 51 9.62 1.96 -9.90
C ARG A 51 8.82 2.71 -10.96
N GLY A 52 7.57 3.10 -10.67
CA GLY A 52 6.67 3.71 -11.65
C GLY A 52 5.81 2.70 -12.41
N ASP A 53 5.72 1.45 -11.95
CA ASP A 53 4.70 0.52 -12.42
C ASP A 53 3.33 1.05 -11.99
N ILE A 54 2.41 1.21 -12.94
CA ILE A 54 1.04 1.68 -12.65
C ILE A 54 0.05 0.68 -13.19
N PHE A 55 -0.81 0.16 -12.33
CA PHE A 55 -2.04 -0.45 -12.79
C PHE A 55 -3.20 0.50 -12.54
N TYR A 56 -4.01 0.69 -13.57
CA TYR A 56 -5.28 1.37 -13.48
C TYR A 56 -6.38 0.44 -13.97
N TYR A 57 -7.51 0.45 -13.29
CA TYR A 57 -8.70 -0.26 -13.75
C TYR A 57 -9.98 0.47 -13.35
N SER A 58 -11.04 0.22 -14.11
CA SER A 58 -12.38 0.72 -13.91
C SER A 58 -13.38 -0.41 -14.13
N ILE A 59 -14.23 -0.65 -13.13
CA ILE A 59 -15.31 -1.64 -13.24
C ILE A 59 -16.53 -0.92 -13.84
N LEU A 60 -16.89 -1.29 -15.07
CA LEU A 60 -18.09 -0.81 -15.75
C LEU A 60 -19.33 -1.58 -15.29
N LYS A 61 -20.52 -1.08 -15.65
CA LYS A 61 -21.82 -1.60 -15.21
C LYS A 61 -22.02 -3.05 -15.73
N GLY A 62 -21.66 -4.03 -14.89
CA GLY A 62 -21.93 -5.45 -15.11
C GLY A 62 -20.76 -6.24 -15.72
N GLU A 63 -19.59 -6.23 -15.06
CA GLU A 63 -18.47 -7.20 -15.21
C GLU A 63 -17.28 -6.79 -16.09
N THR A 64 -17.41 -5.82 -17.01
CA THR A 64 -16.26 -5.41 -17.84
C THR A 64 -15.29 -4.53 -17.05
N VAL A 65 -14.06 -5.02 -16.88
CA VAL A 65 -12.94 -4.24 -16.38
C VAL A 65 -12.26 -3.59 -17.58
N GLN A 66 -12.24 -2.26 -17.64
CA GLN A 66 -11.33 -1.52 -18.52
C GLN A 66 -10.15 -1.06 -17.70
N GLY A 67 -8.94 -1.26 -18.19
CA GLY A 67 -7.74 -0.87 -17.47
C GLY A 67 -6.51 -0.96 -18.35
N PHE A 68 -5.38 -0.61 -17.76
CA PHE A 68 -4.09 -0.81 -18.37
C PHE A 68 -3.03 -1.03 -17.29
N PHE A 69 -1.93 -1.64 -17.71
CA PHE A 69 -0.68 -1.67 -16.99
C PHE A 69 0.32 -0.77 -17.73
N ARG A 70 0.88 0.21 -17.03
CA ARG A 70 1.94 1.07 -17.56
C ARG A 70 3.25 0.70 -16.87
N GLU A 71 4.23 0.30 -17.68
CA GLU A 71 5.58 0.02 -17.22
C GLU A 71 6.37 1.32 -16.94
N PRO A 72 7.47 1.25 -16.17
CA PRO A 72 8.30 2.42 -15.86
C PRO A 72 8.81 3.18 -17.09
N ASP A 73 9.07 2.47 -18.18
CA ASP A 73 9.53 3.04 -19.46
C ASP A 73 8.40 3.72 -20.26
N GLY A 74 7.16 3.61 -19.81
CA GLY A 74 5.98 4.18 -20.43
C GLY A 74 5.25 3.26 -21.40
N ALA A 75 5.68 2.01 -21.57
CA ALA A 75 4.90 1.03 -22.33
C ALA A 75 3.55 0.80 -21.65
N ILE A 76 2.47 0.74 -22.43
CA ILE A 76 1.11 0.50 -21.96
C ILE A 76 0.63 -0.84 -22.50
N LYS A 77 0.23 -1.73 -21.59
CA LYS A 77 -0.39 -3.03 -21.90
C LYS A 77 -1.86 -3.01 -21.51
N PRO A 78 -2.77 -3.48 -22.38
CA PRO A 78 -4.16 -3.66 -22.01
C PRO A 78 -4.31 -4.58 -20.79
N PHE A 79 -5.28 -4.31 -19.93
CA PHE A 79 -5.49 -5.10 -18.71
C PHE A 79 -5.75 -6.58 -19.00
N GLU A 80 -6.47 -6.86 -20.09
CA GLU A 80 -6.80 -8.20 -20.57
C GLU A 80 -5.59 -8.98 -21.08
N GLU A 81 -4.52 -8.29 -21.49
CA GLU A 81 -3.24 -8.94 -21.82
C GLU A 81 -2.55 -9.47 -20.54
N VAL A 82 -2.71 -8.74 -19.43
CA VAL A 82 -2.04 -9.04 -18.16
C VAL A 82 -2.81 -10.06 -17.30
N PHE A 83 -4.12 -9.87 -17.17
CA PHE A 83 -4.98 -10.67 -16.28
C PHE A 83 -6.01 -11.54 -17.00
N GLY A 84 -6.03 -11.51 -18.34
CA GLY A 84 -7.07 -12.17 -19.13
C GLY A 84 -8.44 -11.54 -18.89
N GLN A 85 -9.48 -12.38 -18.94
CA GLN A 85 -10.85 -11.97 -18.64
C GLN A 85 -11.21 -12.11 -17.15
N THR A 86 -10.20 -12.24 -16.27
CA THR A 86 -10.44 -12.45 -14.84
C THR A 86 -10.89 -11.13 -14.20
N PRO A 87 -12.09 -11.06 -13.60
CA PRO A 87 -12.57 -9.84 -12.94
C PRO A 87 -11.81 -9.66 -11.61
N VAL A 88 -10.78 -8.82 -11.61
CA VAL A 88 -9.97 -8.55 -10.41
C VAL A 88 -10.16 -7.13 -9.91
N GLN A 89 -10.04 -6.98 -8.60
CA GLN A 89 -9.84 -5.71 -7.94
C GLN A 89 -8.44 -5.68 -7.35
N LEU A 90 -7.60 -4.76 -7.82
CA LEU A 90 -6.25 -4.60 -7.30
C LEU A 90 -6.28 -3.71 -6.06
N THR A 91 -5.44 -4.03 -5.08
CA THR A 91 -5.35 -3.26 -3.84
C THR A 91 -3.98 -2.62 -3.64
N ASP A 92 -2.91 -3.29 -4.04
CA ASP A 92 -1.55 -2.77 -3.87
C ASP A 92 -0.53 -3.46 -4.81
N ILE A 93 0.64 -2.86 -4.96
CA ILE A 93 1.77 -3.36 -5.75
C ILE A 93 3.10 -3.00 -5.07
N ASN A 94 4.00 -3.96 -4.92
CA ASN A 94 5.36 -3.71 -4.40
C ASN A 94 6.39 -3.42 -5.52
N ASN A 95 7.61 -3.02 -5.16
CA ASN A 95 8.68 -2.71 -6.13
C ASN A 95 9.26 -3.94 -6.83
N ALA A 96 8.91 -5.17 -6.42
CA ALA A 96 9.17 -6.37 -7.23
C ALA A 96 8.16 -6.53 -8.38
N GLY A 97 7.12 -5.70 -8.44
CA GLY A 97 6.03 -5.82 -9.41
C GLY A 97 5.00 -6.90 -9.04
N ARG A 98 4.98 -7.33 -7.77
CA ARG A 98 3.96 -8.24 -7.26
C ARG A 98 2.73 -7.43 -6.90
N VAL A 99 1.60 -7.79 -7.51
CA VAL A 99 0.32 -7.12 -7.32
C VAL A 99 -0.54 -7.97 -6.42
N CYS A 100 -1.19 -7.38 -5.41
CA CYS A 100 -2.21 -8.07 -4.64
C CYS A 100 -3.60 -7.52 -4.90
N GLY A 101 -4.60 -8.34 -4.62
CA GLY A 101 -5.99 -7.99 -4.85
C GLY A 101 -6.92 -9.16 -4.55
N TYR A 102 -8.12 -9.10 -5.10
CA TYR A 102 -9.07 -10.21 -5.07
C TYR A 102 -9.85 -10.34 -6.36
N VAL A 103 -10.22 -11.57 -6.71
CA VAL A 103 -11.13 -11.86 -7.82
C VAL A 103 -12.58 -11.62 -7.35
N ILE A 104 -13.34 -10.88 -8.15
CA ILE A 104 -14.78 -10.68 -8.01
C ILE A 104 -15.48 -11.76 -8.84
N GLY A 105 -15.65 -12.95 -8.27
CA GLY A 105 -16.28 -14.07 -8.97
C GLY A 105 -17.80 -13.91 -9.16
N ALA A 106 -18.37 -14.69 -10.08
CA ALA A 106 -19.83 -14.88 -10.20
C ALA A 106 -20.42 -15.66 -9.00
N THR A 107 -19.57 -16.44 -8.32
CA THR A 107 -19.88 -16.98 -6.98
C THR A 107 -19.60 -15.88 -5.96
N ALA A 108 -20.43 -15.80 -4.91
CA ALA A 108 -20.38 -14.69 -3.95
C ALA A 108 -19.03 -14.54 -3.22
N THR A 109 -18.09 -15.48 -3.35
CA THR A 109 -16.85 -15.55 -2.58
C THR A 109 -15.70 -14.79 -3.24
N HIS A 110 -15.20 -13.75 -2.56
CA HIS A 110 -14.01 -13.02 -3.00
C HIS A 110 -12.74 -13.81 -2.68
N ARG A 111 -11.93 -14.09 -3.71
CA ARG A 111 -10.68 -14.84 -3.58
C ARG A 111 -9.48 -13.91 -3.71
N ALA A 112 -8.81 -13.67 -2.59
CA ALA A 112 -7.55 -12.94 -2.56
C ALA A 112 -6.47 -13.62 -3.42
N PHE A 113 -5.62 -12.81 -4.05
CA PHE A 113 -4.48 -13.29 -4.83
C PHE A 113 -3.27 -12.37 -4.69
N VAL A 114 -2.11 -12.92 -5.04
CA VAL A 114 -0.91 -12.21 -5.50
C VAL A 114 -0.65 -12.61 -6.95
N TRP A 115 -0.25 -11.66 -7.78
CA TRP A 115 0.10 -11.90 -9.18
C TRP A 115 1.47 -11.30 -9.47
N ASP A 116 2.25 -11.99 -10.28
CA ASP A 116 3.44 -11.44 -10.92
C ASP A 116 3.62 -12.02 -12.33
N THR A 117 4.45 -11.38 -13.13
CA THR A 117 4.69 -11.76 -14.54
C THR A 117 5.30 -13.16 -14.72
N THR A 118 5.93 -13.71 -13.68
CA THR A 118 6.63 -15.00 -13.71
C THR A 118 5.72 -16.14 -13.25
N SER A 119 5.00 -15.92 -12.16
CA SER A 119 4.20 -16.93 -11.46
C SER A 119 2.72 -16.91 -11.89
N GLY A 120 2.26 -15.82 -12.50
CA GLY A 120 0.83 -15.59 -12.73
C GLY A 120 0.07 -15.46 -11.41
N PHE A 121 -1.21 -15.84 -11.42
CA PHE A 121 -2.07 -15.78 -10.23
C PHE A 121 -1.69 -16.85 -9.19
N GLN A 122 -1.40 -16.39 -7.98
CA GLN A 122 -1.27 -17.19 -6.77
C GLN A 122 -2.38 -16.81 -5.80
N PHE A 123 -3.35 -17.70 -5.61
CA PHE A 123 -4.44 -17.44 -4.67
C PHE A 123 -3.96 -17.62 -3.24
N VAL A 124 -4.42 -16.72 -2.38
CA VAL A 124 -4.06 -16.74 -0.97
C VAL A 124 -4.75 -17.91 -0.27
N GLU A 125 -3.99 -18.65 0.56
CA GLU A 125 -4.54 -19.76 1.33
C GLU A 125 -5.45 -19.25 2.46
N THR A 126 -6.70 -19.71 2.44
CA THR A 126 -7.76 -19.31 3.38
C THR A 126 -8.59 -20.52 3.81
N PRO A 127 -9.27 -20.46 4.97
CA PRO A 127 -10.24 -21.49 5.33
C PRO A 127 -11.28 -21.73 4.21
N PRO A 128 -11.83 -22.95 4.09
CA PRO A 128 -12.94 -23.23 3.16
C PRO A 128 -14.10 -22.26 3.36
N ASP A 129 -14.80 -21.92 2.26
CA ASP A 129 -15.98 -21.06 2.25
C ASP A 129 -15.78 -19.68 2.92
N SER A 130 -14.56 -19.15 2.82
CA SER A 130 -14.21 -17.82 3.30
C SER A 130 -13.86 -16.86 2.18
N HIS A 131 -14.15 -15.58 2.43
CA HIS A 131 -13.70 -14.46 1.62
C HIS A 131 -12.39 -13.97 2.21
N ALA A 132 -11.44 -13.62 1.36
CA ALA A 132 -10.23 -12.94 1.78
C ALA A 132 -9.99 -11.68 0.97
N TYR A 133 -9.48 -10.68 1.67
CA TYR A 133 -9.17 -9.36 1.17
C TYR A 133 -7.76 -9.03 1.60
N ILE A 134 -6.86 -8.81 0.63
CA ILE A 134 -5.53 -8.28 0.91
C ILE A 134 -5.58 -6.78 0.71
N HIS A 135 -5.03 -6.02 1.66
CA HIS A 135 -5.06 -4.57 1.66
C HIS A 135 -3.69 -3.94 1.36
N ASP A 136 -2.60 -4.66 1.61
CA ASP A 136 -1.23 -4.12 1.47
C ASP A 136 -0.24 -5.29 1.31
N ILE A 137 0.84 -5.07 0.55
CA ILE A 137 1.94 -6.02 0.34
C ILE A 137 3.28 -5.32 0.57
N ASN A 138 4.20 -5.91 1.36
CA ASN A 138 5.55 -5.36 1.51
C ASN A 138 6.53 -5.89 0.45
N GLU A 139 7.77 -5.39 0.43
CA GLU A 139 8.77 -5.81 -0.56
C GLU A 139 9.17 -7.28 -0.44
N SER A 140 9.05 -7.86 0.75
CA SER A 140 9.26 -9.28 0.96
C SER A 140 8.13 -10.16 0.41
N GLY A 141 6.98 -9.56 0.05
CA GLY A 141 5.78 -10.27 -0.41
C GLY A 141 4.89 -10.79 0.72
N GLU A 142 5.08 -10.28 1.93
CA GLU A 142 4.18 -10.51 3.06
C GLU A 142 2.93 -9.63 2.91
N LEU A 143 1.79 -10.11 3.41
CA LEU A 143 0.49 -9.53 3.14
C LEU A 143 -0.23 -9.19 4.44
N ALA A 144 -0.92 -8.05 4.46
CA ALA A 144 -1.89 -7.71 5.49
C ALA A 144 -3.29 -7.61 4.89
N GLY A 145 -4.29 -8.06 5.64
CA GLY A 145 -5.65 -8.11 5.14
C GLY A 145 -6.69 -8.54 6.14
N ALA A 146 -7.76 -9.12 5.62
CA ALA A 146 -8.86 -9.66 6.40
C ALA A 146 -9.43 -10.94 5.78
N VAL A 147 -9.97 -11.82 6.63
CA VAL A 147 -10.73 -13.01 6.23
C VAL A 147 -12.12 -12.95 6.85
N SER A 148 -13.14 -13.36 6.08
CA SER A 148 -14.53 -13.46 6.49
C SER A 148 -15.06 -14.85 6.17
N SER A 149 -15.53 -15.61 7.15
CA SER A 149 -16.06 -16.97 6.93
C SER A 149 -17.58 -16.96 7.11
N GLY A 150 -18.35 -17.13 6.03
CA GLY A 150 -19.82 -17.10 6.11
C GLY A 150 -20.37 -15.79 6.71
N THR A 151 -21.16 -15.90 7.78
CA THR A 151 -21.71 -14.76 8.53
C THR A 151 -20.78 -14.24 9.63
N ASP A 152 -19.60 -14.82 9.79
CA ASP A 152 -18.65 -14.39 10.82
C ASP A 152 -18.10 -12.99 10.52
N LYS A 153 -17.76 -12.29 11.60
CA LYS A 153 -17.10 -10.99 11.55
C LYS A 153 -15.77 -11.10 10.80
N MET A 154 -15.45 -10.08 10.00
CA MET A 154 -14.15 -9.97 9.33
C MET A 154 -13.03 -9.96 10.38
N LYS A 155 -12.02 -10.80 10.19
CA LYS A 155 -10.88 -10.92 11.11
C LYS A 155 -9.61 -10.43 10.42
N PRO A 156 -8.82 -9.55 11.05
CA PRO A 156 -7.54 -9.14 10.51
C PRO A 156 -6.58 -10.33 10.43
N HIS A 157 -5.84 -10.43 9.33
CA HIS A 157 -4.93 -11.53 9.06
C HIS A 157 -3.60 -11.03 8.49
N PHE A 158 -2.55 -11.81 8.74
CA PHE A 158 -1.22 -11.69 8.15
C PHE A 158 -0.89 -12.96 7.37
N TRP A 159 -0.21 -12.82 6.23
CA TRP A 159 0.34 -13.94 5.47
C TRP A 159 1.82 -13.71 5.20
N LYS A 160 2.64 -14.73 5.47
CA LYS A 160 4.08 -14.70 5.19
C LYS A 160 4.37 -14.75 3.68
N SER A 161 3.46 -15.31 2.89
CA SER A 161 3.44 -15.34 1.44
C SER A 161 2.03 -15.72 0.97
N ALA A 162 1.73 -15.60 -0.32
CA ALA A 162 0.43 -16.01 -0.88
C ALA A 162 0.09 -17.49 -0.60
N THR A 163 1.09 -18.36 -0.62
CA THR A 163 0.89 -19.81 -0.41
C THR A 163 1.01 -20.24 1.05
N ALA A 164 1.41 -19.33 1.95
CA ALA A 164 1.45 -19.62 3.37
C ALA A 164 0.04 -19.56 3.97
N LYS A 165 -0.20 -20.38 4.99
CA LYS A 165 -1.44 -20.29 5.77
C LYS A 165 -1.55 -18.93 6.46
N GLY A 166 -2.69 -18.28 6.31
CA GLY A 166 -2.99 -17.02 7.01
C GLY A 166 -3.01 -17.16 8.53
N LEU A 167 -2.43 -16.17 9.20
CA LEU A 167 -2.41 -16.03 10.65
C LEU A 167 -3.46 -14.98 11.07
N PRO A 168 -4.51 -15.35 11.83
CA PRO A 168 -5.41 -14.36 12.42
C PRO A 168 -4.66 -13.53 13.47
N LEU A 169 -4.89 -12.22 13.48
CA LEU A 169 -4.14 -11.30 14.35
C LEU A 169 -4.71 -11.13 15.75
N ASP A 170 -5.76 -11.87 16.14
CA ASP A 170 -6.52 -11.75 17.41
C ASP A 170 -6.86 -10.32 17.87
N ALA A 171 -6.73 -9.35 16.97
CA ALA A 171 -6.92 -7.95 17.27
C ALA A 171 -8.40 -7.64 17.48
N SER A 172 -9.29 -8.34 16.77
CA SER A 172 -10.66 -7.90 16.59
C SER A 172 -11.51 -7.90 17.86
N ARG A 173 -11.09 -8.57 18.95
CA ARG A 173 -11.79 -8.56 20.27
C ARG A 173 -13.29 -8.85 20.17
N GLY A 174 -13.67 -9.70 19.22
CA GLY A 174 -15.08 -10.04 18.96
C GLY A 174 -15.84 -9.05 18.06
N TRP A 175 -15.19 -8.04 17.48
CA TRP A 175 -15.72 -7.11 16.48
C TRP A 175 -15.26 -7.48 15.06
N ASN A 176 -15.67 -6.72 14.05
CA ASN A 176 -15.04 -6.82 12.73
C ASN A 176 -13.68 -6.11 12.78
N GLY A 177 -12.73 -6.53 11.96
CA GLY A 177 -11.45 -5.85 11.81
C GLY A 177 -10.70 -6.23 10.55
N TYR A 178 -9.72 -5.40 10.21
CA TYR A 178 -8.86 -5.55 9.03
C TYR A 178 -7.44 -5.11 9.36
N GLY A 179 -6.45 -5.84 8.86
CA GLY A 179 -5.08 -5.34 8.74
C GLY A 179 -5.01 -4.44 7.51
N ARG A 180 -4.67 -3.18 7.69
CA ARG A 180 -4.79 -2.16 6.64
C ARG A 180 -3.48 -1.88 5.93
N ARG A 181 -2.37 -1.86 6.66
CA ARG A 181 -1.03 -1.61 6.11
C ARG A 181 -0.01 -2.51 6.79
N ILE A 182 1.06 -2.82 6.07
CA ILE A 182 2.21 -3.61 6.51
C ILE A 182 3.48 -2.86 6.16
N ASN A 183 4.47 -2.87 7.06
CA ASN A 183 5.79 -2.34 6.75
C ASN A 183 6.79 -3.46 6.39
N GLU A 184 8.02 -3.09 6.05
CA GLU A 184 9.08 -4.03 5.67
C GLU A 184 9.57 -4.95 6.81
N MET A 185 9.17 -4.69 8.06
CA MET A 185 9.43 -5.57 9.19
C MET A 185 8.27 -6.54 9.45
N GLY A 186 7.24 -6.54 8.61
CA GLY A 186 6.02 -7.33 8.77
C GLY A 186 5.07 -6.79 9.85
N THR A 187 5.30 -5.56 10.35
CA THR A 187 4.40 -4.92 11.33
C THR A 187 3.13 -4.49 10.61
N VAL A 188 1.98 -4.92 11.12
CA VAL A 188 0.66 -4.63 10.56
C VAL A 188 -0.06 -3.62 11.42
N ILE A 189 -0.57 -2.55 10.80
CA ILE A 189 -1.53 -1.65 11.44
C ILE A 189 -2.92 -1.88 10.88
N GLY A 190 -3.94 -1.70 11.70
CA GLY A 190 -5.31 -1.97 11.29
C GLY A 190 -6.37 -1.34 12.18
N GLY A 191 -7.62 -1.64 11.85
CA GLY A 191 -8.79 -1.07 12.53
C GLY A 191 -9.81 -2.14 12.90
N GLN A 192 -10.63 -1.82 13.89
CA GLN A 192 -11.75 -2.64 14.36
C GLN A 192 -13.02 -1.84 14.31
N PHE A 193 -14.13 -2.50 14.00
CA PHE A 193 -15.42 -1.85 13.95
C PHE A 193 -16.59 -2.73 14.41
N ASN A 194 -17.50 -2.09 15.14
CA ASN A 194 -18.76 -2.63 15.58
C ASN A 194 -19.88 -2.28 14.58
N VAL A 195 -20.30 -3.27 13.78
CA VAL A 195 -21.43 -3.11 12.85
C VAL A 195 -22.79 -2.95 13.55
N ASP A 196 -22.89 -3.38 14.80
CA ASP A 196 -24.09 -3.26 15.63
C ASP A 196 -24.25 -1.85 16.23
N ASN A 197 -23.23 -0.98 16.08
CA ASN A 197 -23.31 0.44 16.44
C ASN A 197 -23.12 1.33 15.21
N PRO A 198 -24.21 1.63 14.46
CA PRO A 198 -24.13 2.37 13.20
C PRO A 198 -23.70 3.84 13.36
N LEU A 199 -23.71 4.40 14.58
CA LEU A 199 -23.33 5.79 14.84
C LEU A 199 -21.82 5.98 15.08
N ASN A 200 -21.12 4.91 15.47
CA ASN A 200 -19.66 4.92 15.59
C ASN A 200 -19.12 3.51 15.31
N PRO A 201 -19.03 3.12 14.03
CA PRO A 201 -18.60 1.79 13.70
C PRO A 201 -17.16 1.57 14.13
N MET A 202 -16.24 2.53 13.98
CA MET A 202 -14.82 2.28 14.23
C MET A 202 -14.44 2.42 15.71
N THR A 203 -14.09 1.30 16.35
CA THR A 203 -13.96 1.21 17.80
C THR A 203 -12.51 1.38 18.26
N ALA A 204 -11.52 0.90 17.51
CA ALA A 204 -10.10 0.97 17.87
C ALA A 204 -9.15 0.70 16.69
N ALA A 205 -7.98 1.34 16.69
CA ALA A 205 -6.84 0.95 15.87
C ALA A 205 -5.97 -0.08 16.61
N PHE A 206 -5.18 -0.87 15.90
CA PHE A 206 -4.18 -1.76 16.48
C PHE A 206 -2.87 -1.71 15.70
N VAL A 207 -1.79 -2.11 16.40
CA VAL A 207 -0.49 -2.45 15.81
C VAL A 207 -0.19 -3.90 16.20
N TRP A 208 0.24 -4.70 15.23
CA TRP A 208 0.65 -6.09 15.42
C TRP A 208 2.05 -6.28 14.84
N SER A 209 2.91 -7.04 15.50
CA SER A 209 4.19 -7.45 14.93
C SER A 209 4.38 -8.98 14.98
N PRO A 210 5.17 -9.55 14.07
CA PRO A 210 5.44 -11.00 14.07
C PRO A 210 6.14 -11.50 15.34
N THR A 211 6.88 -10.63 16.02
CA THR A 211 7.66 -10.97 17.22
C THR A 211 6.90 -10.77 18.51
N GLU A 212 5.91 -9.87 18.55
CA GLU A 212 5.26 -9.46 19.80
C GLU A 212 3.74 -9.70 19.83
N GLY A 213 3.13 -10.01 18.69
CA GLY A 213 1.68 -10.05 18.60
C GLY A 213 1.08 -8.63 18.62
N ILE A 214 -0.07 -8.46 19.26
CA ILE A 214 -0.70 -7.14 19.40
C ILE A 214 0.11 -6.26 20.36
N VAL A 215 0.61 -5.15 19.84
CA VAL A 215 1.40 -4.16 20.57
C VAL A 215 0.46 -3.23 21.32
N THR A 216 0.67 -3.08 22.64
CA THR A 216 -0.13 -2.17 23.47
C THR A 216 0.41 -0.73 23.38
N PRO A 217 -0.43 0.29 23.66
CA PRO A 217 0.00 1.70 23.61
C PRO A 217 1.23 1.99 24.47
N GLU A 218 1.35 1.39 25.65
CA GLU A 218 2.48 1.60 26.57
C GLU A 218 3.83 1.15 25.97
N LYS A 219 3.78 0.31 24.93
CA LYS A 219 4.96 -0.21 24.25
C LYS A 219 5.25 0.51 22.93
N LEU A 220 4.28 1.19 22.34
CA LEU A 220 4.51 2.10 21.21
C LEU A 220 5.44 3.24 21.62
N ASP A 221 5.24 3.80 22.81
CA ASP A 221 6.11 4.84 23.39
C ASP A 221 7.57 4.38 23.56
N GLN A 222 7.79 3.07 23.77
CA GLN A 222 9.13 2.47 23.90
C GLN A 222 9.80 2.19 22.55
N LEU A 223 9.01 2.10 21.47
CA LEU A 223 9.48 1.89 20.10
C LEU A 223 9.81 3.20 19.37
N GLY A 224 9.59 4.36 20.01
CA GLY A 224 9.95 5.67 19.47
C GLY A 224 9.07 6.12 18.31
N VAL A 225 7.81 5.68 18.28
CA VAL A 225 6.79 6.04 17.29
C VAL A 225 5.72 6.92 17.91
#